data_AF-A0A0F9L1C3-F1
#
_entry.id   AF-A0A0F9L1C3-F1
#
_cell.length_a   1.000
_cell.length_b   1.000
_cell.length_c   1.000
_cell.angle_alpha   90.00
_cell.angle_beta   90.00
_cell.angle_gamma   90.00
#
_symmetry.space_group_name_H-M   'P 1'
#
loop_
_entity.id
_entity.type
_entity.pdbx_description
1 polymer ?
#
loop_
_entity_poly.entity_id
_entity_poly.type
_entity_poly.pdbx_seq_one_letter_code
_entity_poly.pdbx_strand_id
1 'polypeptide(L)'
;MIIGIIHVNRKKGKPAPCKRCKEVICVGQVHAVVIVRYGKGQEAVFKMRVAQGQAWTKKSGLKYRRLHLKDCLAEWLGFTYLQRSEARRERKGGRPPLPEMSPEEKLLRHRLVRRRAEIIRQIETTDDDARIRVLAVRLREIQGKMEIPVTPPNRNNLHRGMVLSIVQRKINKAMEELS
;
A
#
# COMPACT_ATOMS: atom_id res chain seq x y z
N MET A 1 0.50 8.52 -5.09
CA MET A 1 0.49 9.92 -5.52
C MET A 1 -0.96 10.36 -5.57
N ILE A 2 -1.34 11.33 -4.75
CA ILE A 2 -2.66 11.97 -4.81
C ILE A 2 -2.47 13.22 -5.67
N ILE A 3 -3.26 13.35 -6.72
CA ILE A 3 -3.36 14.62 -7.43
C ILE A 3 -4.18 15.50 -6.50
N GLY A 4 -3.52 16.50 -5.90
CA GLY A 4 -4.15 17.34 -4.90
C GLY A 4 -5.08 18.35 -5.54
N ILE A 5 -4.60 19.02 -6.60
CA ILE A 5 -5.32 20.07 -7.31
C ILE A 5 -4.86 20.07 -8.77
N ILE A 6 -5.81 20.15 -9.70
CA ILE A 6 -5.57 20.52 -11.09
C ILE A 6 -6.12 21.94 -11.24
N HIS A 7 -5.26 22.88 -11.65
CA HIS A 7 -5.64 24.26 -11.89
C HIS A 7 -5.36 24.62 -13.34
N VAL A 8 -6.39 25.01 -14.08
CA VAL A 8 -6.27 25.52 -15.45
C VAL A 8 -6.02 27.01 -15.39
N ASN A 9 -4.97 27.49 -16.06
CA ASN A 9 -4.59 28.90 -16.03
C ASN A 9 -4.00 29.33 -17.38
N ARG A 10 -3.97 30.63 -17.65
CA ARG A 10 -3.20 31.20 -18.76
C ARG A 10 -1.77 31.50 -18.32
N LYS A 11 -0.80 31.25 -19.19
CA LYS A 11 0.60 31.49 -18.86
C LYS A 11 0.85 33.00 -18.76
N LYS A 12 1.21 33.45 -17.56
CA LYS A 12 1.72 34.81 -17.31
C LYS A 12 3.24 34.79 -17.13
N GLY A 13 3.90 35.90 -17.45
CA GLY A 13 5.36 36.05 -17.34
C GLY A 13 6.13 35.22 -18.38
N LYS A 14 7.33 34.73 -18.03
CA LYS A 14 8.22 34.00 -18.96
C LYS A 14 7.63 32.67 -19.46
N PRO A 15 7.88 32.23 -20.70
CA PRO A 15 7.50 30.90 -21.18
C PRO A 15 8.04 29.78 -20.29
N ALA A 16 7.40 28.61 -20.30
CA ALA A 16 7.83 27.48 -19.49
C ALA A 16 7.62 26.14 -20.20
N PRO A 17 8.49 25.15 -20.01
CA PRO A 17 8.37 23.86 -20.68
C PRO A 17 7.21 23.03 -20.11
N CYS A 18 6.51 22.35 -21.00
CA CYS A 18 5.56 21.30 -20.67
C CYS A 18 6.30 20.09 -20.07
N LYS A 19 5.81 19.54 -18.97
CA LYS A 19 6.47 18.41 -18.30
C LYS A 19 6.42 17.13 -19.14
N ARG A 20 5.38 16.96 -19.97
CA ARG A 20 5.13 15.77 -20.80
C ARG A 20 5.90 15.84 -22.12
N CYS A 21 5.50 16.69 -23.06
CA CYS A 21 6.12 16.79 -24.39
C CYS A 21 7.44 17.59 -24.44
N LYS A 22 7.82 18.29 -23.36
CA LYS A 22 9.01 19.18 -23.27
C LYS A 22 8.96 20.47 -24.10
N GLU A 23 8.00 20.60 -24.99
CA GLU A 23 7.77 21.84 -25.74
C GLU A 23 7.40 23.00 -24.84
N VAL A 24 7.56 24.21 -25.37
CA VAL A 24 7.37 25.46 -24.63
C VAL A 24 5.88 25.83 -24.58
N ILE A 25 5.40 26.14 -23.38
CA ILE A 25 4.11 26.81 -23.16
C ILE A 25 4.36 28.31 -23.22
N CYS A 26 3.88 28.93 -24.30
CA CYS A 26 4.05 30.35 -24.56
C CYS A 26 3.20 31.21 -23.62
N VAL A 27 3.58 32.50 -23.51
CA VAL A 27 2.80 33.49 -22.75
C VAL A 27 1.42 33.64 -23.38
N GLY A 28 0.37 33.74 -22.56
CA GLY A 28 -1.02 33.80 -23.02
C GLY A 28 -1.67 32.43 -23.27
N GLN A 29 -0.89 31.37 -23.49
CA GLN A 29 -1.41 30.03 -23.74
C GLN A 29 -2.06 29.41 -22.48
N VAL A 30 -3.20 28.75 -22.67
CA VAL A 30 -3.90 28.02 -21.61
C VAL A 30 -3.14 26.71 -21.32
N HIS A 31 -2.92 26.43 -20.04
CA HIS A 31 -2.21 25.23 -19.59
C HIS A 31 -2.79 24.72 -18.26
N ALA A 32 -2.45 23.48 -17.92
CA ALA A 32 -2.77 22.89 -16.63
C ALA A 32 -1.55 22.93 -15.70
N VAL A 33 -1.77 23.34 -14.46
CA VAL A 33 -0.84 23.16 -13.35
C VAL A 33 -1.37 22.08 -12.44
N VAL A 34 -0.67 20.95 -12.41
CA VAL A 34 -0.98 19.85 -11.51
C VAL A 34 -0.12 19.95 -10.27
N ILE A 35 -0.78 20.07 -9.12
CA ILE A 35 -0.14 20.06 -7.81
C ILE A 35 -0.23 18.63 -7.27
N VAL A 36 0.93 18.00 -7.15
CA VAL A 36 1.02 16.62 -6.75
C VAL A 36 1.39 16.52 -5.27
N ARG A 37 0.53 15.84 -4.50
CA ARG A 37 0.82 15.40 -3.12
C ARG A 37 1.24 13.92 -3.13
N TYR A 38 2.50 13.66 -2.90
CA TYR A 38 2.96 12.32 -2.51
C TYR A 38 2.69 12.16 -1.00
N GLY A 39 2.29 10.96 -0.56
CA GLY A 39 1.87 10.69 0.83
C GLY A 39 3.02 10.75 1.85
N LYS A 40 3.00 9.90 2.89
CA LYS A 40 3.97 9.86 4.01
C LYS A 40 5.46 10.08 3.64
N GLY A 41 5.91 9.62 2.46
CA GLY A 41 7.28 9.87 1.98
C GLY A 41 7.61 11.34 1.69
N GLN A 42 6.66 12.17 1.26
CA GLN A 42 6.89 13.61 1.04
C GLN A 42 6.85 14.39 2.34
N GLU A 43 6.11 13.91 3.34
CA GLU A 43 6.19 14.43 4.72
C GLU A 43 7.58 14.19 5.31
N ALA A 44 8.16 12.99 5.09
CA ALA A 44 9.54 12.70 5.49
C ALA A 44 10.55 13.59 4.75
N VAL A 45 10.40 13.78 3.43
CA VAL A 45 11.27 14.69 2.66
C VAL A 45 11.09 16.15 3.08
N PHE A 46 9.87 16.58 3.41
CA PHE A 46 9.61 17.91 3.96
C PHE A 46 10.30 18.09 5.31
N LYS A 47 10.14 17.13 6.24
CA LYS A 47 10.84 17.13 7.54
C LYS A 47 12.35 17.21 7.37
N MET A 48 12.92 16.44 6.44
CA MET A 48 14.35 16.54 6.09
C MET A 48 14.74 17.92 5.57
N ARG A 49 13.98 18.49 4.63
CA ARG A 49 14.30 19.81 4.06
C ARG A 49 14.14 20.94 5.08
N VAL A 50 13.19 20.82 6.00
CA VAL A 50 13.03 21.75 7.14
C VAL A 50 14.26 21.65 8.04
N ALA A 51 14.70 20.43 8.37
CA ALA A 51 15.92 20.22 9.16
C ALA A 51 17.18 20.76 8.47
N GLN A 52 17.21 20.81 7.14
CA GLN A 52 18.29 21.41 6.34
C GLN A 52 18.11 22.93 6.10
N GLY A 53 17.09 23.57 6.67
CA GLY A 53 16.80 25.00 6.48
C GLY A 53 16.31 25.39 5.07
N GLN A 54 16.07 24.41 4.20
CA GLN A 54 15.71 24.59 2.79
C GLN A 54 14.19 24.69 2.55
N ALA A 55 13.37 24.57 3.60
CA ALA A 55 11.91 24.55 3.50
C ALA A 55 11.26 25.31 4.66
N TRP A 56 10.50 26.36 4.33
CA TRP A 56 9.90 27.27 5.32
C TRP A 56 8.38 27.13 5.46
N THR A 57 7.69 26.51 4.49
CA THR A 57 6.22 26.35 4.51
C THR A 57 5.81 24.96 4.04
N LYS A 58 4.64 24.43 4.49
CA LYS A 58 4.10 23.13 4.01
C LYS A 58 3.97 23.02 2.47
N LYS A 59 4.02 24.16 1.75
CA LYS A 59 4.00 24.23 0.28
C LYS A 59 5.35 23.88 -0.37
N SER A 60 6.48 24.02 0.33
CA SER A 60 7.83 23.72 -0.21
C SER A 60 8.09 22.23 -0.47
N GLY A 61 7.24 21.36 0.06
CA GLY A 61 7.22 19.94 -0.26
C GLY A 61 6.45 19.59 -1.54
N LEU A 62 5.62 20.50 -2.08
CA LEU A 62 4.72 20.19 -3.21
C LEU A 62 5.47 20.16 -4.55
N LYS A 63 5.13 19.17 -5.39
CA LYS A 63 5.67 19.10 -6.75
C LYS A 63 4.64 19.68 -7.73
N TYR A 64 5.05 20.73 -8.42
CA TYR A 64 4.25 21.40 -9.46
C TYR A 64 4.64 20.85 -10.82
N ARG A 65 3.66 20.38 -11.61
CA ARG A 65 3.85 19.97 -13.01
C ARG A 65 3.01 20.88 -13.89
N ARG A 66 3.64 21.48 -14.90
CA ARG A 66 2.96 22.28 -15.92
C ARG A 66 2.81 21.45 -17.18
N LEU A 67 1.61 21.43 -17.76
CA LEU A 67 1.26 20.59 -18.90
C LEU A 67 0.41 21.39 -19.89
N HIS A 68 0.55 21.13 -21.19
CA HIS A 68 -0.48 21.56 -22.14
C HIS A 68 -1.83 20.96 -21.74
N LEU A 69 -2.91 21.74 -21.90
CA LEU A 69 -4.21 21.40 -21.32
C LEU A 69 -4.84 20.14 -21.94
N LYS A 70 -4.63 19.90 -23.24
CA LYS A 70 -5.28 18.82 -23.99
C LYS A 70 -4.52 17.49 -23.84
N ASP A 71 -3.72 17.13 -24.83
CA ASP A 71 -3.16 15.78 -24.96
C ASP A 71 -2.14 15.48 -23.87
N CYS A 72 -1.30 16.46 -23.53
CA CYS A 72 -0.28 16.32 -22.49
C CYS A 72 -0.86 16.06 -21.09
N LEU A 73 -2.00 16.66 -20.75
CA LEU A 73 -2.63 16.44 -19.46
C LEU A 73 -3.22 15.03 -19.39
N ALA A 74 -4.00 14.63 -20.39
CA ALA A 74 -4.65 13.33 -20.44
C ALA A 74 -3.62 12.18 -20.40
N GLU A 75 -2.59 12.24 -21.24
CA GLU A 75 -1.51 11.24 -21.24
C GLU A 75 -0.79 11.19 -19.90
N TRP A 76 -0.50 12.35 -19.31
CA TRP A 76 0.21 12.41 -18.04
C TRP A 76 -0.61 11.80 -16.90
N LEU A 77 -1.94 12.01 -16.89
CA LEU A 77 -2.85 11.39 -15.93
C LEU A 77 -2.85 9.86 -16.07
N GLY A 78 -2.98 9.36 -17.30
CA GLY A 78 -2.96 7.92 -17.60
C GLY A 78 -1.63 7.26 -17.20
N PHE A 79 -0.52 7.83 -17.67
CA PHE A 79 0.83 7.34 -17.34
C PHE A 79 1.08 7.31 -15.83
N THR A 80 0.69 8.38 -15.13
CA THR A 80 0.81 8.48 -13.68
C THR A 80 0.01 7.40 -12.95
N TYR A 81 -1.19 7.10 -13.43
CA TYR A 81 -2.04 6.06 -12.86
C TYR A 81 -1.42 4.67 -13.04
N LEU A 82 -1.00 4.34 -14.26
CA LEU A 82 -0.40 3.04 -14.59
C LEU A 82 0.88 2.80 -13.79
N GLN A 83 1.82 3.74 -13.81
CA GLN A 83 3.06 3.67 -13.03
C GLN A 83 2.80 3.47 -11.54
N ARG A 84 1.74 4.08 -10.99
CA ARG A 84 1.35 3.85 -9.59
C ARG A 84 0.80 2.45 -9.37
N SER A 85 -0.02 1.96 -10.27
CA SER A 85 -0.62 0.63 -10.19
C SER A 85 0.45 -0.45 -10.30
N GLU A 86 1.38 -0.31 -11.23
CA GLU A 86 2.56 -1.16 -11.42
C GLU A 86 3.49 -1.08 -10.21
N ALA A 87 3.95 0.11 -9.81
CA ALA A 87 4.82 0.26 -8.65
C ALA A 87 4.16 -0.23 -7.35
N ARG A 88 2.82 -0.18 -7.23
CA ARG A 88 2.10 -0.81 -6.11
C ARG A 88 2.13 -2.32 -6.21
N ARG A 89 1.93 -2.88 -7.40
CA ARG A 89 1.98 -4.33 -7.66
C ARG A 89 3.36 -4.89 -7.32
N GLU A 90 4.42 -4.18 -7.71
CA GLU A 90 5.81 -4.50 -7.41
C GLU A 90 6.11 -4.36 -5.91
N ARG A 91 5.83 -3.19 -5.31
CA ARG A 91 6.18 -2.92 -3.90
C ARG A 91 5.38 -3.73 -2.90
N LYS A 92 4.08 -3.91 -3.13
CA LYS A 92 3.24 -4.66 -2.20
C LYS A 92 3.37 -6.16 -2.41
N GLY A 93 3.93 -6.60 -3.54
CA GLY A 93 3.70 -7.94 -4.06
C GLY A 93 2.21 -8.13 -4.33
N GLY A 94 1.82 -8.37 -5.58
CA GLY A 94 0.51 -8.96 -5.82
C GLY A 94 0.34 -10.21 -4.94
N ARG A 95 -0.89 -10.54 -4.54
CA ARG A 95 -1.15 -11.91 -4.10
C ARG A 95 -0.81 -12.78 -5.31
N PRO A 96 0.20 -13.66 -5.22
CA PRO A 96 0.53 -14.51 -6.34
C PRO A 96 -0.71 -15.30 -6.78
N PRO A 97 -0.83 -15.61 -8.07
CA PRO A 97 -1.94 -16.40 -8.56
C PRO A 97 -1.97 -17.72 -7.77
N LEU A 98 -3.17 -18.10 -7.33
CA LEU A 98 -3.35 -19.41 -6.74
C LEU A 98 -3.07 -20.45 -7.82
N PRO A 99 -2.54 -21.64 -7.47
CA PRO A 99 -2.49 -22.75 -8.40
C PRO A 99 -3.90 -23.06 -8.92
N GLU A 100 -3.97 -23.67 -10.09
CA GLU A 100 -5.24 -24.17 -10.61
C GLU A 100 -5.81 -25.18 -9.60
N MET A 101 -7.06 -24.96 -9.23
CA MET A 101 -7.80 -25.73 -8.22
C MET A 101 -9.23 -25.87 -8.72
N SER A 102 -9.85 -27.00 -8.39
CA SER A 102 -11.27 -27.23 -8.66
C SER A 102 -12.14 -26.21 -7.89
N PRO A 103 -13.40 -25.97 -8.32
CA PRO A 103 -14.33 -25.12 -7.58
C PRO A 103 -14.53 -25.56 -6.12
N GLU A 104 -14.54 -26.86 -5.87
CA GLU A 104 -14.73 -27.45 -4.55
C GLU A 104 -13.54 -27.20 -3.62
N GLU A 105 -12.32 -27.39 -4.14
CA GLU A 105 -11.08 -27.09 -3.42
C GLU A 105 -10.96 -25.60 -3.09
N LYS A 106 -11.38 -24.73 -4.02
CA LYS A 106 -11.45 -23.27 -3.79
C LYS A 106 -12.39 -22.93 -2.64
N LEU A 107 -13.58 -23.56 -2.60
CA LEU A 107 -14.56 -23.37 -1.54
C LEU A 107 -14.03 -23.87 -0.18
N LEU A 108 -13.44 -25.05 -0.14
CA LEU A 108 -12.86 -25.64 1.07
C LEU A 108 -11.74 -24.74 1.63
N ARG A 109 -10.79 -24.34 0.77
CA ARG A 109 -9.71 -23.41 1.13
C ARG A 109 -10.27 -22.10 1.67
N HIS A 110 -11.28 -21.53 1.02
CA HIS A 110 -11.88 -20.28 1.45
C HIS A 110 -12.52 -20.39 2.85
N ARG A 111 -13.21 -21.51 3.15
CA ARG A 111 -13.74 -21.80 4.48
C ARG A 111 -12.62 -21.91 5.52
N LEU A 112 -11.56 -22.67 5.23
CA LEU A 112 -10.41 -22.85 6.13
C LEU A 112 -9.68 -21.53 6.42
N VAL A 113 -9.44 -20.72 5.39
CA VAL A 113 -8.78 -19.40 5.54
C VAL A 113 -9.63 -18.45 6.38
N ARG A 114 -10.96 -18.41 6.16
CA ARG A 114 -11.86 -17.59 6.98
C ARG A 114 -11.87 -18.06 8.43
N ARG A 115 -11.94 -19.37 8.66
CA ARG A 115 -11.96 -19.95 10.00
C ARG A 115 -10.65 -19.68 10.75
N ARG A 116 -9.50 -19.81 10.08
CA ARG A 116 -8.20 -19.41 10.63
C ARG A 116 -8.18 -17.94 11.05
N ALA A 117 -8.65 -17.04 10.19
CA ALA A 117 -8.67 -15.61 10.47
C ALA A 117 -9.66 -15.24 11.60
N GLU A 118 -10.73 -16.00 11.76
CA GLU A 118 -11.66 -15.88 12.88
C GLU A 118 -10.99 -16.28 14.20
N ILE A 119 -10.34 -17.44 14.26
CA ILE A 119 -9.65 -17.91 15.48
C ILE A 119 -8.53 -16.96 15.90
N ILE A 120 -7.72 -16.48 14.95
CA ILE A 120 -6.66 -15.50 15.23
C ILE A 120 -7.23 -14.24 15.89
N ARG A 121 -8.34 -13.71 15.37
CA ARG A 121 -9.01 -12.54 15.96
C ARG A 121 -9.56 -12.83 17.35
N GLN A 122 -10.11 -14.02 17.58
CA GLN A 122 -10.58 -14.41 18.91
C GLN A 122 -9.45 -14.51 19.94
N ILE A 123 -8.28 -15.04 19.55
CA ILE A 123 -7.10 -15.09 20.43
C ILE A 123 -6.59 -13.66 20.71
N GLU A 124 -6.57 -12.80 19.70
CA GLU A 124 -6.14 -11.41 19.86
C GLU A 124 -7.01 -10.64 20.86
N THR A 125 -8.34 -10.82 20.81
CA THR A 125 -9.31 -10.09 21.66
C THR A 125 -9.54 -10.71 23.03
N THR A 126 -9.18 -11.98 23.24
CA THR A 126 -9.42 -12.70 24.51
C THR A 126 -8.18 -12.67 25.38
N ASP A 127 -8.34 -12.48 26.70
CA ASP A 127 -7.26 -12.56 27.69
C ASP A 127 -7.41 -13.76 28.65
N ASP A 128 -8.45 -14.58 28.48
CA ASP A 128 -8.65 -15.86 29.18
C ASP A 128 -7.72 -16.94 28.60
N ASP A 129 -6.72 -17.34 29.39
CA ASP A 129 -5.70 -18.32 29.02
C ASP A 129 -6.29 -19.72 28.74
N ALA A 130 -7.35 -20.13 29.44
CA ALA A 130 -8.02 -21.42 29.17
C ALA A 130 -8.67 -21.43 27.78
N ARG A 131 -9.33 -20.32 27.42
CA ARG A 131 -9.93 -20.15 26.10
C ARG A 131 -8.87 -20.02 25.01
N ILE A 132 -7.76 -19.31 25.27
CA ILE A 132 -6.63 -19.19 24.33
C ILE A 132 -6.05 -20.57 24.02
N ARG A 133 -5.90 -21.46 25.00
CA ARG A 133 -5.42 -22.85 24.78
C ARG A 133 -6.31 -23.63 23.83
N VAL A 134 -7.62 -23.63 24.05
CA VAL A 134 -8.59 -24.33 23.17
C VAL A 134 -8.52 -23.78 21.74
N LEU A 135 -8.42 -22.45 21.60
CA LEU A 135 -8.29 -21.80 20.31
C LEU A 135 -6.95 -22.12 19.63
N ALA A 136 -5.86 -22.26 20.38
CA ALA A 136 -4.54 -22.64 19.86
C ALA A 136 -4.54 -24.06 19.29
N VAL A 137 -5.18 -25.02 19.96
CA VAL A 137 -5.34 -26.40 19.44
C VAL A 137 -6.12 -26.40 18.13
N ARG A 138 -7.28 -25.74 18.10
CA ARG A 138 -8.09 -25.59 16.89
C ARG A 138 -7.35 -24.90 15.75
N LEU A 139 -6.48 -23.93 16.07
CA LEU A 139 -5.65 -23.26 15.09
C LEU A 139 -4.64 -24.22 14.44
N ARG A 140 -4.00 -25.09 15.22
CA ARG A 140 -3.07 -26.12 14.71
C ARG A 140 -3.78 -27.15 13.84
N GLU A 141 -4.97 -27.60 14.24
CA GLU A 141 -5.78 -28.52 13.44
C GLU A 141 -6.11 -27.94 12.06
N ILE A 142 -6.51 -26.66 12.01
CA ILE A 142 -6.78 -25.98 10.73
C ILE A 142 -5.50 -25.80 9.92
N GLN A 143 -4.37 -25.51 10.56
CA GLN A 143 -3.08 -25.45 9.87
C GLN A 143 -2.68 -26.79 9.26
N GLY A 144 -2.89 -27.91 9.97
CA GLY A 144 -2.65 -29.26 9.46
C GLY A 144 -3.55 -29.65 8.28
N LYS A 145 -4.78 -29.12 8.22
CA LYS A 145 -5.71 -29.31 7.09
C LYS A 145 -5.45 -28.39 5.90
N MET A 146 -4.57 -27.39 6.06
CA MET A 146 -4.17 -26.51 4.97
C MET A 146 -2.93 -27.10 4.26
N GLU A 147 -3.13 -28.08 3.38
CA GLU A 147 -2.18 -28.37 2.30
C GLU A 147 -2.24 -27.24 1.29
N ILE A 148 -1.74 -26.07 1.69
CA ILE A 148 -1.75 -24.88 0.87
C ILE A 148 -0.35 -24.73 0.30
N PRO A 149 -0.17 -24.79 -1.03
CA PRO A 149 0.94 -24.15 -1.69
C PRO A 149 0.80 -22.66 -1.39
N VAL A 150 1.47 -22.20 -0.33
CA VAL A 150 1.66 -20.79 -0.10
C VAL A 150 2.82 -20.44 -1.01
N THR A 151 2.52 -19.75 -2.11
CA THR A 151 3.59 -19.10 -2.85
C THR A 151 4.41 -18.30 -1.83
N PRO A 152 5.74 -18.43 -1.82
CA PRO A 152 6.56 -17.79 -0.83
C PRO A 152 6.19 -16.31 -0.76
N PRO A 153 6.00 -15.75 0.44
CA PRO A 153 5.74 -14.34 0.59
C PRO A 153 6.79 -13.57 -0.21
N ASN A 154 6.35 -12.59 -1.00
CA ASN A 154 7.28 -11.69 -1.69
C ASN A 154 8.36 -11.25 -0.69
N ARG A 155 9.63 -11.25 -1.10
CA ARG A 155 10.79 -10.91 -0.26
C ARG A 155 10.57 -9.64 0.57
N ASN A 156 9.79 -8.68 0.05
CA ASN A 156 9.44 -7.42 0.72
C ASN A 156 8.31 -7.51 1.77
N ASN A 157 7.58 -8.63 1.83
CA ASN A 157 6.49 -8.90 2.77
C ASN A 157 6.86 -9.92 3.87
N LEU A 158 8.12 -10.40 3.89
CA LEU A 158 8.61 -11.34 4.91
C LEU A 158 8.39 -10.81 6.34
N HIS A 159 8.43 -9.48 6.52
CA HIS A 159 8.24 -8.82 7.82
C HIS A 159 6.78 -8.82 8.34
N ARG A 160 5.80 -9.27 7.54
CA ARG A 160 4.39 -9.38 7.99
C ARG A 160 4.12 -10.55 8.94
N GLY A 161 5.17 -11.28 9.37
CA GLY A 161 5.10 -12.21 10.50
C GLY A 161 4.68 -11.57 11.83
N MET A 162 4.67 -10.23 11.94
CA MET A 162 4.30 -9.51 13.17
C MET A 162 2.88 -9.77 13.68
N VAL A 163 1.89 -10.08 12.82
CA VAL A 163 0.52 -10.39 13.34
C VAL A 163 0.51 -11.75 14.04
N LEU A 164 1.35 -12.68 13.59
CA LEU A 164 1.56 -13.93 14.31
C LEU A 164 2.35 -13.70 15.60
N SER A 165 3.19 -12.66 15.75
CA SER A 165 4.01 -12.52 16.95
C SER A 165 3.21 -12.18 18.22
N ILE A 166 2.13 -11.40 18.14
CA ILE A 166 1.26 -11.08 19.29
C ILE A 166 0.44 -12.32 19.69
N VAL A 167 -0.22 -12.94 18.70
CA VAL A 167 -1.03 -14.15 18.92
C VAL A 167 -0.16 -15.31 19.41
N GLN A 168 1.03 -15.50 18.82
CA GLN A 168 2.00 -16.51 19.25
C GLN A 168 2.48 -16.24 20.68
N ARG A 169 2.69 -14.98 21.07
CA ARG A 169 3.05 -14.63 22.44
C ARG A 169 1.94 -15.00 23.43
N LYS A 170 0.69 -14.68 23.11
CA LYS A 170 -0.47 -15.07 23.93
C LYS A 170 -0.58 -16.60 24.04
N ILE A 171 -0.41 -17.31 22.93
CA ILE A 171 -0.40 -18.78 22.92
C ILE A 171 0.74 -19.33 23.80
N ASN A 172 1.96 -18.81 23.66
CA ASN A 172 3.10 -19.27 24.45
C ASN A 172 2.86 -19.06 25.95
N LYS A 173 2.42 -17.86 26.36
CA LYS A 173 2.10 -17.55 27.76
C LYS A 173 1.05 -18.51 28.32
N ALA A 174 -0.06 -18.68 27.61
CA ALA A 174 -1.15 -19.56 28.04
C ALA A 174 -0.75 -21.05 28.12
N MET A 175 0.31 -21.45 27.40
CA MET A 175 0.85 -22.82 27.41
C MET A 175 1.95 -23.02 28.47
N GLU A 176 2.69 -21.97 28.84
CA GLU A 176 3.71 -22.01 29.91
C GLU A 176 3.08 -22.20 31.30
N GLU A 177 1.89 -21.66 31.55
CA GLU A 177 1.15 -21.83 32.82
C GLU A 177 0.66 -23.28 33.11
N LEU A 178 0.97 -24.24 32.22
CA LEU A 178 0.72 -25.68 32.39
C LEU A 178 1.98 -26.49 32.72
N SER A 179 3.17 -25.88 32.65
CA SER A 179 4.48 -26.52 32.90
C SER A 179 4.92 -26.29 34.34
#